data_AF-A0A965CZ90-F1
#
_entry.id   AF-A0A965CZ90-F1
#
_cell.length_a   1.000
_cell.length_b   1.000
_cell.length_c   1.000
_cell.angle_alpha   90.00
_cell.angle_beta   90.00
_cell.angle_gamma   90.00
#
_symmetry.space_group_name_H-M   'P 1'
#
loop_
_entity.id
_entity.type
_entity.pdbx_description
1 polymer ?
#
loop_
_entity_poly.entity_id
_entity_poly.type
_entity_poly.pdbx_seq_one_letter_code
_entity_poly.pdbx_strand_id
1 'polypeptide(L)' 'APAGTPREIVNLLNAEINRAMSLPDVKDKLTSAGLFIVNESPDYFASVLKSDYAKYGKLIRDIKFQPQ' A
#
# COMPACT_ATOMS: atom_id res chain seq x y z
N ALA A 1 -3.57 -8.74 -3.65
CA ALA A 1 -3.88 -10.00 -4.34
C ALA A 1 -5.39 -10.22 -4.32
N PRO A 2 -5.99 -11.02 -5.23
CA PRO A 2 -7.42 -11.31 -5.20
C PRO A 2 -7.89 -11.82 -3.82
N ALA A 3 -9.14 -11.52 -3.47
CA ALA A 3 -9.73 -12.02 -2.23
C ALA A 3 -9.64 -13.57 -2.21
N GLY A 4 -9.21 -14.14 -1.10
CA GLY A 4 -9.00 -15.57 -0.95
C GLY A 4 -7.61 -16.09 -1.37
N THR A 5 -6.70 -15.22 -1.81
CA THR A 5 -5.29 -15.64 -2.00
C THR A 5 -4.74 -16.16 -0.66
N PRO A 6 -4.12 -17.36 -0.63
CA PRO A 6 -3.57 -17.91 0.62
C PRO A 6 -2.54 -16.99 1.28
N ARG A 7 -2.53 -16.94 2.62
CA ARG A 7 -1.72 -15.98 3.38
C ARG A 7 -0.23 -16.19 3.15
N GLU A 8 0.19 -17.44 3.02
CA GLU A 8 1.57 -17.82 2.75
C GLU A 8 2.06 -17.26 1.40
N ILE A 9 1.22 -17.23 0.37
CA ILE A 9 1.56 -16.65 -0.94
C ILE A 9 1.66 -15.13 -0.83
N VAL A 10 0.74 -14.50 -0.10
CA VAL A 10 0.81 -13.04 0.15
C VAL A 10 2.09 -12.68 0.89
N ASN A 11 2.45 -13.44 1.92
CA ASN A 11 3.65 -13.21 2.70
C ASN A 11 4.92 -13.41 1.87
N LEU A 12 4.98 -14.47 1.07
CA LEU A 12 6.10 -14.73 0.16
C LEU A 12 6.29 -13.55 -0.80
N LEU A 13 5.23 -13.14 -1.50
CA LEU A 13 5.31 -12.03 -2.44
C LEU A 13 5.73 -10.72 -1.77
N ASN A 14 5.19 -10.39 -0.60
CA ASN A 14 5.59 -9.20 0.13
C ASN A 14 7.09 -9.21 0.49
N ALA A 15 7.60 -10.34 0.98
CA ALA A 15 9.02 -10.48 1.31
C ALA A 15 9.93 -10.30 0.07
N GLU A 16 9.57 -10.92 -1.05
CA GLU A 16 10.32 -10.81 -2.30
C GLU A 16 10.30 -9.37 -2.85
N ILE A 17 9.15 -8.69 -2.80
CA ILE A 17 9.00 -7.29 -3.22
C ILE A 17 9.85 -6.37 -2.33
N ASN A 18 9.78 -6.52 -1.00
CA ASN A 18 10.56 -5.71 -0.06
C ASN A 18 12.08 -5.90 -0.28
N ARG A 19 12.52 -7.12 -0.62
CA ARG A 19 13.91 -7.37 -1.00
C ARG A 19 14.28 -6.64 -2.29
N ALA A 20 13.45 -6.74 -3.33
CA ALA A 20 13.69 -6.07 -4.60
C ALA A 20 13.76 -4.54 -4.45
N MET A 21 12.87 -3.96 -3.63
CA MET A 21 12.87 -2.51 -3.34
C MET A 21 14.12 -2.03 -2.58
N SER A 22 14.84 -2.96 -1.93
CA SER A 22 16.08 -2.67 -1.20
C SER A 22 17.32 -2.76 -2.09
N LEU A 23 17.20 -3.21 -3.34
CA LEU A 23 18.31 -3.23 -4.30
C LEU A 23 18.68 -1.79 -4.68
N PRO A 24 19.99 -1.44 -4.72
CA PRO A 24 20.42 -0.07 -4.98
C PRO A 24 19.86 0.52 -6.28
N ASP A 25 19.90 -0.23 -7.38
CA ASP A 25 19.43 0.24 -8.67
C ASP A 25 17.91 0.48 -8.71
N VAL A 26 17.14 -0.35 -8.00
CA VAL A 26 15.69 -0.18 -7.85
C VAL A 26 15.40 1.04 -6.98
N LYS A 27 16.10 1.16 -5.85
CA LYS A 27 15.96 2.29 -4.93
C LYS A 27 16.28 3.62 -5.61
N ASP A 28 17.39 3.68 -6.34
CA ASP A 28 17.83 4.88 -7.04
C ASP A 28 16.82 5.29 -8.12
N LYS A 29 16.29 4.34 -8.88
CA LYS A 29 15.24 4.61 -9.89
C LYS A 29 13.96 5.18 -9.26
N LEU A 30 13.47 4.56 -8.18
CA LEU A 30 12.24 5.01 -7.51
C LEU A 30 12.41 6.38 -6.87
N THR A 31 13.52 6.59 -6.15
CA THR A 31 13.80 7.88 -5.49
C THR A 31 14.08 9.00 -6.48
N SER A 32 14.77 8.71 -7.60
CA SER A 32 14.97 9.69 -8.69
C SER A 32 13.66 10.08 -9.38
N ALA A 33 12.65 9.20 -9.36
CA ALA A 33 11.29 9.50 -9.82
C ALA A 33 10.45 10.27 -8.78
N GLY A 34 11.03 10.66 -7.64
CA GLY A 34 10.34 11.37 -6.56
C GLY A 34 9.48 10.48 -5.66
N LEU A 35 9.64 9.15 -5.73
CA LEU A 35 8.89 8.20 -4.92
C LEU A 35 9.59 7.92 -3.58
N PHE A 36 8.77 7.76 -2.54
CA PHE A 36 9.21 7.26 -1.24
C PHE A 36 8.95 5.76 -1.16
N ILE A 37 9.96 5.00 -0.74
CA ILE A 37 9.86 3.55 -0.60
C ILE A 37 9.31 3.22 0.78
N VAL A 38 8.30 2.36 0.82
CA VAL A 38 7.69 1.86 2.05
C VAL A 38 7.77 0.33 2.04
N ASN A 39 8.68 -0.20 2.86
CA ASN A 39 8.91 -1.64 2.98
C ASN A 39 8.23 -2.14 4.26
N GLU A 40 6.93 -2.37 4.18
CA GLU A 40 6.11 -2.74 5.34
C GLU A 40 5.35 -4.06 5.10
N SER A 41 4.75 -4.56 6.17
CA SER A 41 3.97 -5.81 6.13
C SER A 41 2.63 -5.65 5.39
N PRO A 42 2.02 -6.75 4.91
CA PRO A 42 0.65 -6.72 4.38
C PRO A 42 -0.36 -6.20 5.41
N ASP A 43 -0.16 -6.52 6.68
CA ASP A 43 -1.03 -6.12 7.78
C ASP A 43 -0.92 -4.61 8.06
N TYR A 44 0.29 -4.03 7.95
CA TYR A 44 0.48 -2.57 7.98
C TYR A 44 -0.32 -1.90 6.87
N PHE A 45 -0.21 -2.38 5.63
CA PHE A 45 -0.96 -1.79 4.52
C PHE A 45 -2.47 -1.93 4.70
N ALA A 46 -2.95 -3.06 5.25
CA ALA A 46 -4.36 -3.22 5.61
C ALA A 46 -4.83 -2.20 6.66
N SER A 47 -3.96 -1.84 7.62
CA SER A 47 -4.27 -0.81 8.62
C SER A 47 -4.37 0.59 8.00
N VAL A 48 -3.48 0.93 7.06
CA VAL A 48 -3.51 2.19 6.31
C VAL A 48 -4.82 2.30 5.53
N LEU A 49 -5.21 1.25 4.80
CA LEU A 49 -6.47 1.23 4.05
C LEU A 49 -7.69 1.43 4.96
N LYS A 50 -7.72 0.79 6.13
CA LYS A 50 -8.82 0.97 7.10
C LYS A 50 -8.89 2.41 7.60
N SER A 51 -7.75 3.00 7.94
CA SER A 51 -7.64 4.38 8.40
C SER A 51 -8.10 5.37 7.33
N ASP A 52 -7.60 5.21 6.11
CA ASP A 52 -7.94 6.09 4.99
C ASP A 52 -9.41 5.97 4.62
N TYR A 53 -9.94 4.74 4.58
CA TYR A 53 -11.36 4.51 4.33
C TYR A 53 -12.25 5.26 5.34
N ALA A 54 -11.92 5.17 6.63
CA ALA A 54 -12.65 5.89 7.68
C ALA A 54 -12.54 7.41 7.52
N LYS A 55 -11.32 7.92 7.31
CA LYS A 55 -11.01 9.34 7.18
C LYS A 55 -11.71 9.97 5.97
N TYR A 56 -11.50 9.42 4.78
CA TYR A 56 -12.06 9.97 3.55
C TYR A 56 -13.56 9.71 3.45
N GLY A 57 -14.05 8.57 3.94
CA GLY A 57 -15.48 8.32 4.05
C GLY A 57 -16.18 9.36 4.92
N LYS A 58 -15.57 9.76 6.04
CA LYS A 58 -16.08 10.87 6.87
C LYS A 58 -16.07 12.18 6.09
N LEU A 59 -14.95 12.53 5.47
CA LEU A 59 -14.80 13.78 4.71
C LEU A 59 -15.89 13.92 3.63
N ILE A 60 -16.11 12.87 2.83
CA ILE A 60 -17.13 12.85 1.75
C ILE A 60 -18.52 13.16 2.31
N ARG A 61 -18.89 12.57 3.45
CA ARG A 61 -20.16 12.84 4.13
C ARG A 61 -20.24 14.27 4.65
N ASP A 62 -19.17 14.75 5.28
CA ASP A 62 -19.11 16.10 5.86
C ASP A 62 -19.29 17.18 4.78
N ILE A 63 -18.65 17.03 3.62
CA ILE A 63 -18.73 17.98 2.51
C ILE A 63 -19.97 17.77 1.61
N LYS A 64 -20.80 16.77 1.92
CA LYS A 64 -21.99 16.40 1.13
C LYS A 64 -21.69 16.13 -0.35
N PHE A 65 -20.53 15.54 -0.64
CA PHE A 65 -20.14 15.23 -2.00
C PHE A 65 -21.16 14.29 -2.66
N GLN A 66 -21.60 14.64 -3.87
CA GLN A 66 -22.46 13.82 -4.70
C GLN A 66 -21.63 13.29 -5.88
N PRO A 67 -21.52 11.96 -6.05
CA PRO A 67 -20.91 11.40 -7.26
C PRO A 67 -21.71 11.85 -8.49
N GLN A 68 -21.01 12.13 -9.59
CA GLN A 68 -21.63 12.43 -10.88
C GLN A 68 -22.08 11.14 -11.57
#